data_AF-A0A528URS4-F1
#
_entry.id   AF-A0A528URS4-F1
#
_cell.length_a   1.000
_cell.length_b   1.000
_cell.length_c   1.000
_cell.angle_alpha   90.00
_cell.angle_beta   90.00
_cell.angle_gamma   90.00
#
_symmetry.space_group_name_H-M   'P 1'
#
loop_
_entity.id
_entity.type
_entity.pdbx_description
1 polymer ?
#
loop_
_entity_poly.entity_id
_entity_poly.type
_entity_poly.pdbx_seq_one_letter_code
_entity_poly.pdbx_strand_id
1 'polypeptide(L)'
;MSQRAAGPRLSDRQRLSWLRLIRTPNVGPATFRDLINRFGSAETALEMLPELMISGGARKIVRIPSIAEAEAEVETARRAGARFVGIGEGDYPPLMKSMDHPPPLLAVKGEGAVFRLPAIAIVGA
;
A
#
# COMPACT_ATOMS: atom_id res chain seq x y z
N MET A 1 6.09 31.08 1.13
CA MET A 1 6.25 29.71 0.58
C MET A 1 4.92 28.98 0.77
N SER A 2 4.17 28.77 -0.31
CA SER A 2 2.82 28.22 -0.25
C SER A 2 2.85 26.72 0.05
N GLN A 3 2.44 26.31 1.25
CA GLN A 3 2.04 24.93 1.54
C GLN A 3 0.81 24.62 0.68
N ARG A 4 1.02 24.07 -0.52
CA ARG A 4 -0.05 23.38 -1.23
C ARG A 4 -0.36 22.10 -0.45
N ALA A 5 -1.65 21.92 -0.14
CA ALA A 5 -2.17 20.87 0.72
C ALA A 5 -1.49 19.53 0.45
N ALA A 6 -0.85 18.97 1.48
CA ALA A 6 -0.45 17.57 1.47
C ALA A 6 -1.71 16.76 1.15
N GLY A 7 -1.67 15.91 0.11
CA GLY A 7 -2.74 14.95 -0.14
C GLY A 7 -3.09 14.18 1.14
N PRO A 8 -4.32 13.66 1.27
CA PRO A 8 -4.77 13.02 2.49
C PRO A 8 -3.74 11.99 2.96
N ARG A 9 -3.30 12.11 4.22
CA ARG A 9 -2.37 11.16 4.83
C ARG A 9 -3.16 10.03 5.45
N LEU A 10 -2.67 8.81 5.26
CA LEU A 10 -3.22 7.65 5.96
C LEU A 10 -2.93 7.79 7.45
N SER A 11 -3.95 7.53 8.28
CA SER A 11 -3.73 7.23 9.69
C SER A 11 -2.92 5.95 9.85
N ASP A 12 -2.28 5.74 11.00
CA ASP A 12 -1.49 4.53 11.25
C ASP A 12 -2.35 3.27 11.14
N ARG A 13 -3.61 3.33 11.61
CA ARG A 13 -4.57 2.24 11.46
C ARG A 13 -4.84 1.90 9.99
N GLN A 14 -5.13 2.91 9.17
CA GLN A 14 -5.35 2.71 7.73
C GLN A 14 -4.10 2.15 7.05
N ARG A 15 -2.93 2.66 7.39
CA ARG A 15 -1.65 2.18 6.86
C ARG A 15 -1.41 0.71 7.20
N LEU A 16 -1.69 0.30 8.44
CA LEU A 16 -1.62 -1.11 8.85
C LEU A 16 -2.63 -1.98 8.09
N SER A 17 -3.89 -1.53 7.94
CA SER A 17 -4.91 -2.25 7.16
C SER A 17 -4.49 -2.41 5.70
N TRP A 18 -3.96 -1.35 5.08
CA TRP A 18 -3.45 -1.39 3.72
C TRP A 18 -2.28 -2.36 3.59
N LEU A 19 -1.35 -2.34 4.54
CA LEU A 19 -0.20 -3.24 4.55
C LEU A 19 -0.63 -4.70 4.67
N ARG A 20 -1.54 -5.01 5.62
CA ARG A 20 -2.12 -6.35 5.77
C ARG A 20 -2.81 -6.81 4.49
N LEU A 21 -3.58 -5.94 3.85
CA LEU A 21 -4.32 -6.27 2.64
C LEU A 21 -3.37 -6.60 1.48
N ILE A 22 -2.39 -5.75 1.17
CA ILE A 22 -1.44 -6.01 0.08
C ILE A 22 -0.44 -7.14 0.39
N ARG A 23 -0.25 -7.50 1.67
CA ARG A 23 0.54 -8.65 2.10
C ARG A 23 -0.27 -9.96 2.15
N THR A 24 -1.58 -9.90 1.93
CA THR A 24 -2.41 -11.10 1.89
C THR A 24 -2.11 -11.87 0.60
N PRO A 25 -1.90 -13.21 0.66
CA PRO A 25 -1.67 -14.01 -0.53
C PRO A 25 -2.75 -13.81 -1.59
N ASN A 26 -2.34 -13.77 -2.86
CA ASN A 26 -3.20 -13.50 -4.02
C ASN A 26 -3.81 -12.09 -4.09
N VAL A 27 -3.45 -11.16 -3.20
CA VAL A 27 -3.81 -9.75 -3.32
C VAL A 27 -2.66 -8.99 -3.94
N GLY A 28 -2.72 -8.78 -5.26
CA GLY A 28 -1.83 -7.85 -5.98
C GLY A 28 -2.40 -6.43 -6.05
N PRO A 29 -1.68 -5.46 -6.63
CA PRO A 29 -2.15 -4.06 -6.72
C PRO A 29 -3.50 -3.89 -7.45
N ALA A 30 -3.78 -4.69 -8.48
CA ALA A 30 -5.07 -4.70 -9.17
C ALA A 30 -6.21 -5.15 -8.23
N THR A 31 -6.06 -6.35 -7.63
CA THR A 31 -7.04 -6.89 -6.68
C THR A 31 -7.22 -5.99 -5.46
N PHE A 32 -6.14 -5.39 -4.96
CA PHE A 32 -6.20 -4.39 -3.89
C PHE A 32 -7.13 -3.25 -4.28
N ARG A 33 -6.93 -2.65 -5.47
CA ARG A 33 -7.78 -1.55 -5.97
C ARG A 33 -9.24 -2.00 -6.09
N ASP A 34 -9.49 -3.18 -6.63
CA ASP A 34 -10.87 -3.70 -6.79
C ASP A 34 -11.56 -3.89 -5.44
N LEU A 35 -10.83 -4.41 -4.44
CA LEU A 35 -11.34 -4.58 -3.08
C LEU A 35 -11.63 -3.22 -2.41
N ILE A 36 -10.74 -2.24 -2.54
CA ILE A 36 -10.99 -0.88 -2.02
C ILE A 36 -12.20 -0.25 -2.71
N ASN A 37 -12.31 -0.37 -4.04
CA ASN A 37 -13.44 0.18 -4.79
C ASN A 37 -14.77 -0.48 -4.40
N ARG A 38 -14.76 -1.79 -4.13
CA ARG A 38 -15.96 -2.56 -3.78
C ARG A 38 -16.40 -2.34 -2.34
N PHE A 39 -15.47 -2.28 -1.39
CA PHE A 39 -15.78 -2.25 0.05
C PHE A 39 -15.52 -0.91 0.73
N GLY A 40 -14.96 0.07 0.00
CA GLY A 40 -14.70 1.43 0.46
C GLY A 40 -13.45 1.59 1.35
N SER A 41 -13.00 0.53 2.04
CA SER A 41 -11.83 0.57 2.92
C SER A 41 -11.06 -0.75 2.96
N ALA A 42 -9.79 -0.69 3.38
CA ALA A 42 -8.98 -1.90 3.55
C ALA A 42 -9.44 -2.71 4.77
N GLU A 43 -9.91 -2.04 5.82
CA GLU A 43 -10.50 -2.64 7.01
C GLU A 43 -11.67 -3.54 6.63
N THR A 44 -12.67 -2.99 5.94
CA THR A 44 -13.85 -3.74 5.49
C THR A 44 -13.47 -4.81 4.48
N ALA A 45 -12.54 -4.53 3.56
CA ALA A 45 -12.07 -5.54 2.62
C ALA A 45 -11.44 -6.75 3.35
N LEU A 46 -10.61 -6.54 4.37
CA LEU A 46 -10.02 -7.60 5.18
C LEU A 46 -11.06 -8.44 5.92
N GLU A 47 -12.13 -7.81 6.41
CA GLU A 47 -13.27 -8.50 7.05
C GLU A 47 -14.04 -9.39 6.05
N MET A 48 -14.20 -8.92 4.81
CA MET A 48 -14.96 -9.62 3.76
C MET A 48 -14.14 -10.67 2.99
N LEU A 49 -12.80 -10.61 3.05
CA LEU A 49 -11.91 -11.52 2.33
C LEU A 49 -12.22 -13.02 2.55
N PRO A 50 -12.46 -13.52 3.78
CA PRO A 50 -12.79 -14.92 4.00
C PRO A 50 -14.05 -15.35 3.24
N GLU A 51 -15.11 -14.53 3.25
CA GLU A 51 -16.36 -14.81 2.54
C GLU A 51 -16.16 -14.83 1.01
N LEU A 52 -15.34 -13.92 0.49
CA LEU A 52 -14.98 -13.90 -0.93
C LEU A 52 -14.21 -15.14 -1.37
N MET A 53 -13.30 -15.63 -0.52
CA MET A 53 -12.55 -16.86 -0.81
C MET A 53 -13.50 -18.06 -0.86
N ILE A 54 -14.42 -18.18 0.09
CA ILE A 54 -15.39 -19.28 0.14
C ILE A 54 -16.32 -19.23 -1.09
N SER A 55 -16.89 -18.06 -1.39
CA SER A 55 -17.79 -17.88 -2.54
C SER A 55 -17.08 -18.04 -3.89
N GLY A 56 -15.79 -17.73 -3.97
CA GLY A 56 -14.93 -17.97 -5.13
C GLY A 56 -14.48 -19.43 -5.29
N GLY A 57 -14.95 -20.36 -4.46
CA GLY A 57 -14.63 -21.78 -4.57
C GLY A 57 -13.23 -22.14 -4.05
N ALA A 58 -12.62 -21.28 -3.23
CA ALA A 58 -11.31 -21.60 -2.64
C ALA A 58 -11.42 -22.81 -1.72
N ARG A 59 -10.60 -23.84 -1.98
CA ARG A 59 -10.53 -25.04 -1.14
C ARG A 59 -9.96 -24.78 0.25
N LYS A 60 -9.24 -23.66 0.41
CA LYS A 60 -8.63 -23.24 1.67
C LYS A 60 -8.62 -21.72 1.76
N ILE A 61 -9.01 -21.19 2.92
CA ILE A 61 -8.89 -19.77 3.24
C ILE A 61 -7.40 -19.44 3.37
N VAL A 62 -6.91 -18.48 2.57
CA VAL A 62 -5.52 -18.04 2.69
C VAL A 62 -5.35 -17.18 3.93
N ARG A 63 -4.17 -17.29 4.56
CA ARG A 63 -3.86 -16.58 5.79
C ARG A 63 -3.82 -15.07 5.53
N ILE A 64 -4.64 -14.33 6.27
CA ILE A 64 -4.56 -12.86 6.35
C ILE A 64 -3.51 -12.50 7.42
N PRO A 65 -2.53 -11.62 7.12
CA PRO A 65 -1.56 -11.16 8.11
C PRO A 65 -2.25 -10.53 9.33
N SER A 66 -1.70 -10.78 10.51
CA SER A 66 -2.17 -10.17 11.76
C SER A 66 -1.77 -8.69 11.85
N ILE A 67 -2.39 -7.96 12.78
CA ILE A 67 -2.00 -6.57 13.06
C ILE A 67 -0.55 -6.51 13.55
N ALA A 68 -0.17 -7.40 14.48
CA ALA A 68 1.19 -7.46 15.02
C ALA A 68 2.26 -7.70 13.95
N GLU A 69 1.97 -8.51 12.92
CA GLU A 69 2.88 -8.71 11.80
C GLU A 69 3.08 -7.43 10.97
N ALA A 70 2.00 -6.70 10.70
CA ALA A 70 2.08 -5.43 9.98
C ALA A 70 2.80 -4.35 10.81
N GLU A 71 2.58 -4.30 12.13
CA GLU A 71 3.30 -3.41 13.04
C GLU A 71 4.80 -3.73 13.05
N ALA A 72 5.17 -5.02 13.11
CA ALA A 72 6.55 -5.45 13.04
C ALA A 72 7.23 -5.07 11.71
N GLU A 73 6.51 -5.14 10.59
CA GLU A 73 7.01 -4.71 9.29
C GLU A 73 7.20 -3.18 9.22
N VAL A 74 6.24 -2.41 9.73
CA VAL A 74 6.37 -0.93 9.85
C VAL A 74 7.58 -0.56 10.70
N GLU A 75 7.76 -1.21 11.84
CA GLU A 75 8.88 -0.97 12.73
C GLU A 75 10.22 -1.37 12.09
N THR A 76 10.24 -2.47 11.33
CA THR A 76 11.43 -2.91 10.58
C THR A 76 11.83 -1.86 9.54
N ALA A 77 10.86 -1.36 8.77
CA ALA A 77 11.11 -0.28 7.81
C ALA A 77 11.63 0.98 8.53
N ARG A 78 11.01 1.36 9.65
CA ARG A 78 11.42 2.52 10.46
C ARG A 78 12.86 2.40 10.94
N ARG A 79 13.25 1.23 11.47
CA ARG A 79 14.64 0.96 11.91
C ARG A 79 15.64 1.03 10.76
N ALA A 80 15.23 0.67 9.55
CA ALA A 80 16.05 0.81 8.34
C ALA A 80 16.13 2.26 7.81
N GLY A 81 15.46 3.22 8.46
CA GLY A 81 15.35 4.63 8.02
C GLY A 81 14.34 4.83 6.89
N ALA A 82 13.43 3.88 6.69
CA ALA A 82 12.37 3.93 5.69
C ALA A 82 11.01 4.22 6.33
N ARG A 83 10.06 4.68 5.51
CA ARG A 83 8.66 4.87 5.89
C ARG A 83 7.74 4.36 4.79
N PHE A 84 6.57 3.86 5.15
CA PHE A 84 5.56 3.47 4.17
C PHE A 84 4.73 4.69 3.74
N VAL A 85 4.68 4.91 2.43
CA VAL A 85 3.93 5.99 1.78
C VAL A 85 2.84 5.39 0.90
N GLY A 86 1.59 5.77 1.16
CA GLY A 86 0.40 5.30 0.45
C GLY A 86 0.13 6.07 -0.84
N ILE A 87 -0.48 5.40 -1.82
CA ILE A 87 -0.97 6.06 -3.02
C ILE A 87 -1.99 7.14 -2.61
N GLY A 88 -1.81 8.35 -3.14
CA GLY A 88 -2.60 9.54 -2.78
C GLY A 88 -1.90 10.48 -1.81
N GLU A 89 -0.95 9.99 -1.00
CA GLU A 89 -0.14 10.86 -0.13
C GLU A 89 0.78 11.77 -0.95
N GLY A 90 1.16 12.91 -0.36
CA GLY A 90 2.00 13.92 -1.02
C GLY A 90 3.42 13.45 -1.35
N ASP A 91 3.95 12.51 -0.58
CA ASP A 91 5.29 11.94 -0.75
C ASP A 91 5.32 10.78 -1.76
N TYR A 92 4.16 10.35 -2.27
CA TYR A 92 4.10 9.24 -3.21
C TYR A 92 4.56 9.70 -4.61
N PRO A 93 5.49 8.99 -5.27
CA PRO A 93 6.05 9.40 -6.55
C PRO A 93 4.99 9.62 -7.64
N PRO A 94 4.88 10.83 -8.22
CA PRO A 94 3.87 11.12 -9.24
C PRO A 94 3.93 10.18 -10.45
N LEU A 95 5.13 9.83 -10.93
CA LEU A 95 5.32 8.91 -12.07
C LEU A 95 4.83 7.49 -11.78
N MET A 96 4.87 7.04 -10.53
CA MET A 96 4.31 5.73 -10.18
C MET A 96 2.78 5.76 -10.19
N LYS A 97 2.15 6.90 -9.86
CA LYS A 97 0.68 7.01 -9.87
C LYS A 97 0.08 6.80 -11.26
N SER A 98 0.83 7.05 -12.33
CA SER A 98 0.38 6.87 -13.72
C SER A 98 0.51 5.43 -14.25
N MET A 99 1.03 4.49 -13.45
CA MET A 99 1.04 3.08 -13.82
C MET A 99 -0.39 2.52 -13.82
N ASP A 100 -0.67 1.49 -14.62
CA ASP A 100 -1.99 0.83 -14.65
C ASP A 100 -2.38 0.29 -13.27
N HIS A 101 -1.42 -0.37 -12.62
CA HIS A 101 -1.56 -1.02 -11.32
C HIS A 101 -0.45 -0.53 -10.36
N PRO A 102 -0.53 0.74 -9.91
CA PRO A 102 0.47 1.33 -9.04
C PRO A 102 0.47 0.62 -7.68
N PRO A 103 1.64 0.42 -7.06
CA PRO A 103 1.71 -0.19 -5.74
C PRO A 103 0.96 0.66 -4.71
N PRO A 104 0.05 0.10 -3.89
CA PRO A 104 -0.74 0.91 -2.96
C PRO A 104 0.10 1.50 -1.82
N LEU A 105 1.20 0.84 -1.45
CA LEU A 105 2.19 1.31 -0.48
C LEU A 105 3.60 1.18 -1.04
N LEU A 106 4.44 2.16 -0.75
CA LEU A 106 5.87 2.17 -1.07
C LEU A 106 6.69 2.35 0.21
N ALA A 107 7.71 1.52 0.42
CA ALA A 107 8.71 1.78 1.44
C ALA A 107 9.75 2.77 0.87
N VAL A 108 9.75 4.00 1.40
CA VAL A 108 10.63 5.08 0.96
C VAL A 108 11.69 5.34 2.03
N LYS A 109 12.97 5.25 1.65
CA LYS A 109 14.11 5.65 2.47
C LYS A 109 14.72 6.93 1.91
N GLY A 110 14.95 7.92 2.77
CA GLY A 110 15.47 9.23 2.37
C GLY A 110 14.38 10.27 2.08
N GLU A 111 14.77 11.32 1.36
CA GLU A 111 13.97 12.53 1.14
C GLU A 111 12.96 12.33 0.00
N GLY A 112 11.67 12.56 0.28
CA GLY A 112 10.60 12.37 -0.71
C GLY A 112 10.58 13.44 -1.80
N ALA A 113 11.20 14.60 -1.55
CA ALA A 113 11.25 15.71 -2.50
C ALA A 113 11.88 15.34 -3.85
N VAL A 114 12.78 14.34 -3.88
CA VAL A 114 13.46 13.89 -5.10
C VAL A 114 12.50 13.34 -6.15
N PHE A 115 11.34 12.81 -5.75
CA PHE A 115 10.34 12.28 -6.68
C PHE A 115 9.64 13.36 -7.52
N ARG A 116 9.87 14.64 -7.24
CA ARG A 116 9.38 15.78 -8.05
C ARG A 116 10.37 16.23 -9.12
N LEU A 117 11.59 15.70 -9.11
CA LEU A 117 12.59 16.00 -10.11
C LEU A 117 12.35 15.15 -11.37
N PRO A 118 12.74 15.63 -12.57
CA PRO A 118 12.77 14.78 -13.75
C PRO A 118 13.61 13.52 -13.51
N ALA A 119 13.05 12.35 -13.82
CA ALA A 119 13.70 11.07 -13.61
C ALA A 119 13.90 10.35 -14.94
N ILE A 120 15.06 9.70 -15.11
CA ILE A 120 15.37 8.79 -16.21
C ILE A 120 15.81 7.47 -15.58
N ALA A 121 15.29 6.36 -16.10
CA ALA A 121 15.78 5.03 -15.74
C ALA A 121 16.96 4.65 -16.64
N ILE A 122 18.07 4.22 -16.04
CA ILE A 122 19.24 3.67 -16.74
C ILE A 122 19.37 2.21 -16.31
N VAL A 123 19.33 1.28 -17.28
CA VAL A 123 19.43 -0.17 -17.05
C VAL A 123 20.47 -0.76 -18.01
N GLY A 124 21.25 -1.73 -17.54
CA GLY A 124 22.37 -2.31 -18.27
C GLY A 124 23.30 -3.07 -17.32
N ALA A 125 24.32 -3.72 -17.87
CA ALA A 125 25.41 -4.37 -17.14
C ALA A 125 26.74 -3.69 -17.48
#